data_AF-A0A2G1LP91-F1
#
_entry.id   AF-A0A2G1LP91-F1
#
_cell.length_a   1.000
_cell.length_b   1.000
_cell.length_c   1.000
_cell.angle_alpha   90.00
_cell.angle_beta   90.00
_cell.angle_gamma   90.00
#
_symmetry.space_group_name_H-M   'P 1'
#
loop_
_entity.id
_entity.type
_entity.pdbx_description
1 polymer ?
#
loop_
_entity_poly.entity_id
_entity_poly.type
_entity_poly.pdbx_seq_one_letter_code
_entity_poly.pdbx_strand_id
1 'polypeptide(L)' 'MGSWTEMKNGCGAIVGSIELLGSVEQSNSPWFFGPVGIKLAQPVALKTPVPCKGALGLFRVPADVMEVLAHAK' A
#
# COMPACT_ATOMS: atom_id res chain seq x y z
N MET A 1 -13.82 16.19 14.23
CA MET A 1 -13.00 15.02 14.62
C MET A 1 -13.87 13.80 14.35
N GLY A 2 -13.50 12.94 13.40
CA GLY A 2 -14.33 11.80 12.99
C GLY A 2 -14.57 10.83 14.15
N SER A 3 -15.69 10.11 14.11
CA SER A 3 -15.97 9.05 15.09
C SER A 3 -14.90 7.95 14.99
N TRP A 4 -14.64 7.27 16.10
CA TRP A 4 -13.71 6.13 16.12
C TRP A 4 -14.08 5.05 15.08
N THR A 5 -15.37 4.85 14.85
CA THR A 5 -15.92 3.91 13.86
C THR A 5 -15.53 4.29 12.43
N GLU A 6 -15.64 5.57 12.06
CA GLU A 6 -15.25 6.05 10.72
C GLU A 6 -13.75 5.87 10.49
N MET A 7 -12.92 6.20 11.49
CA MET A 7 -11.47 6.02 11.39
C MET A 7 -11.09 4.54 11.24
N LYS A 8 -11.76 3.66 11.99
CA LYS A 8 -11.55 2.22 11.88
C LYS A 8 -11.91 1.68 10.50
N ASN A 9 -12.96 2.21 9.87
CA ASN A 9 -13.39 1.80 8.53
C ASN A 9 -12.42 2.27 7.43
N GLY A 10 -11.61 3.30 7.68
CA GLY A 10 -10.62 3.82 6.75
C GLY A 10 -9.25 3.14 6.82
N CYS A 11 -9.04 2.15 7.69
CA CYS A 11 -7.74 1.53 7.95
C CYS A 11 -7.79 0.00 7.81
N GLY A 12 -6.62 -0.64 7.69
CA GLY A 12 -6.53 -2.11 7.63
C GLY A 12 -7.00 -2.71 6.30
N ALA A 13 -6.74 -2.01 5.19
CA ALA A 13 -7.09 -2.45 3.85
C ALA A 13 -5.97 -2.15 2.85
N ILE A 14 -5.90 -2.95 1.80
CA ILE A 14 -5.10 -2.65 0.60
C ILE A 14 -5.92 -1.70 -0.26
N VAL A 15 -5.32 -0.57 -0.61
CA VAL A 15 -5.99 0.53 -1.35
C VAL A 15 -5.53 0.64 -2.81
N GLY A 16 -4.48 -0.07 -3.17
CA GLY A 16 -3.83 0.08 -4.46
C GLY A 16 -2.62 -0.80 -4.61
N SER A 17 -1.99 -0.68 -5.77
CA SER A 17 -0.71 -1.32 -6.07
C SER A 17 0.19 -0.34 -6.82
N ILE A 18 1.48 -0.63 -6.77
CA ILE A 18 2.52 0.06 -7.52
C ILE A 18 3.42 -1.00 -8.15
N GLU A 19 4.21 -0.57 -9.13
CA GLU A 19 5.37 -1.32 -9.59
C GLU A 19 6.60 -0.89 -8.80
N LEU A 20 7.29 -1.86 -8.20
CA LEU A 20 8.52 -1.64 -7.44
C LEU A 20 9.72 -1.67 -8.41
N LEU A 21 10.34 -0.51 -8.64
CA LEU A 21 11.48 -0.40 -9.57
C LEU A 21 12.84 -0.63 -8.90
N GLY A 22 12.91 -0.57 -7.57
CA GLY A 22 14.15 -0.76 -6.80
C GLY A 22 14.34 0.29 -5.71
N SER A 23 15.58 0.46 -5.27
CA SER A 23 15.98 1.41 -4.23
C SER A 23 16.87 2.53 -4.76
N VAL A 24 16.87 3.67 -4.06
CA VAL A 24 17.74 4.82 -4.33
C VAL A 24 18.34 5.34 -3.02
N GLU A 25 19.58 5.82 -3.07
CA GLU A 25 20.26 6.42 -1.90
C GLU A 25 20.13 7.94 -1.87
N GLN A 26 19.74 8.57 -2.98
CA GLN A 26 19.54 10.01 -3.10
C GLN A 26 18.35 10.29 -4.05
N SER A 27 17.55 11.30 -3.72
CA SER A 27 16.48 11.79 -4.58
C SER A 27 16.11 13.23 -4.22
N ASN A 28 15.79 14.03 -5.24
CA ASN A 28 15.26 15.39 -5.07
C ASN A 28 13.75 15.41 -4.76
N SER A 29 13.12 14.25 -4.61
CA SER A 29 11.70 14.17 -4.23
C SER A 29 11.49 14.77 -2.84
N PRO A 30 10.46 15.62 -2.63
CA PRO A 30 10.14 16.12 -1.29
C PRO A 30 9.71 15.01 -0.32
N TRP A 31 9.44 13.81 -0.84
CA TRP A 31 9.07 12.62 -0.06
C TRP A 31 10.26 11.70 0.23
N PHE A 32 11.45 12.01 -0.29
CA PHE A 32 12.65 11.24 0.01
C PHE A 32 13.20 11.67 1.37
N PHE A 33 13.33 10.71 2.28
CA PHE A 33 13.89 10.92 3.61
C PHE A 33 14.58 9.64 4.09
N GLY A 34 15.61 9.79 4.92
CA GLY A 34 16.40 8.66 5.42
C GLY A 34 17.50 8.21 4.45
N PRO A 35 18.19 7.09 4.75
CA PRO A 35 19.36 6.65 4.00
C PRO A 35 19.03 5.95 2.67
N VAL A 36 17.82 5.39 2.54
CA VAL A 36 17.39 4.63 1.36
C VAL A 36 15.91 4.90 1.10
N GLY A 37 15.57 5.21 -0.14
CA GLY A 37 14.21 5.38 -0.65
C GLY A 37 13.82 4.26 -1.62
N ILE A 38 12.51 4.06 -1.79
CA ILE A 38 11.96 3.08 -2.73
C ILE A 38 11.46 3.81 -3.98
N LYS A 39 11.90 3.35 -5.16
CA LYS A 39 11.43 3.87 -6.45
C LYS A 39 10.19 3.11 -6.89
N LEU A 40 9.11 3.85 -7.13
CA LEU A 40 7.80 3.33 -7.45
C LEU A 40 7.36 3.83 -8.82
N ALA A 41 6.61 3.02 -9.57
CA ALA A 41 5.97 3.40 -10.82
C ALA A 41 4.55 2.84 -10.91
N GLN A 42 3.81 3.27 -11.93
CA GLN A 42 2.49 2.74 -12.28
C GLN A 42 1.53 2.60 -11.08
N PRO A 43 1.21 3.70 -10.37
CA PRO A 43 0.24 3.63 -9.28
C PRO A 43 -1.15 3.28 -9.82
N VAL A 44 -1.74 2.21 -9.29
CA VAL A 44 -3.11 1.77 -9.58
C VAL A 44 -3.90 1.78 -8.28
N ALA A 45 -4.85 2.70 -8.18
CA ALA A 45 -5.81 2.73 -7.07
C ALA A 45 -6.92 1.69 -7.29
N LEU A 46 -7.28 0.96 -6.24
CA LEU A 46 -8.44 0.06 -6.28
C LEU A 46 -9.73 0.88 -6.13
N LYS A 47 -10.79 0.47 -6.84
CA LYS A 47 -12.12 1.11 -6.72
C LYS A 47 -12.72 0.95 -5.33
N THR A 48 -12.42 -0.16 -4.67
CA THR A 48 -12.88 -0.47 -3.33
C THR A 48 -11.70 -1.04 -2.53
N PRO A 49 -11.41 -0.50 -1.32
CA PRO A 49 -10.37 -1.06 -0.46
C PRO A 49 -10.65 -2.52 -0.12
N VAL A 50 -9.63 -3.37 -0.19
CA VAL A 50 -9.73 -4.80 0.15
C VAL A 50 -9.23 -5.00 1.58
N PRO A 51 -10.06 -5.47 2.53
CA PRO A 51 -9.64 -5.68 3.91
C PRO A 51 -8.44 -6.62 4.01
N CYS A 52 -7.38 -6.19 4.70
CA CYS A 52 -6.18 -6.98 4.91
C CYS A 52 -5.44 -6.46 6.15
N LYS A 53 -5.16 -7.35 7.10
CA LYS A 53 -4.34 -7.01 8.26
C LYS A 53 -2.91 -6.69 7.80
N GLY A 54 -2.37 -5.56 8.27
CA GLY A 54 -0.97 -5.20 8.04
C GLY A 54 0.00 -6.11 8.80
N ALA A 55 1.23 -6.20 8.30
CA ALA A 55 2.34 -6.90 8.94
C ALA A 55 3.63 -6.05 8.86
N LEU A 56 4.62 -6.38 9.69
CA LEU A 56 5.91 -5.69 9.69
C LEU A 56 6.79 -6.14 8.50
N GLY A 57 7.55 -5.20 7.94
CA GLY A 57 8.40 -5.44 6.77
C GLY A 57 7.62 -5.66 5.47
N LEU A 58 8.32 -6.09 4.42
CA LEU A 58 7.66 -6.58 3.20
C LEU A 58 7.08 -7.96 3.49
N PHE A 59 5.78 -8.14 3.29
CA PHE A 59 5.08 -9.37 3.60
C PHE A 59 4.34 -9.90 2.37
N ARG A 60 4.15 -11.22 2.35
CA ARG A 60 3.28 -11.86 1.35
C ARG A 60 1.83 -11.63 1.76
N VAL A 61 1.04 -11.11 0.83
CA VAL A 61 -0.40 -10.97 1.02
C VAL A 61 -1.02 -12.37 1.20
N PRO A 62 -1.93 -12.56 2.17
CA PRO A 62 -2.64 -13.83 2.36
C PRO A 62 -3.33 -14.31 1.07
N ALA A 63 -3.38 -15.63 0.86
CA ALA A 63 -3.85 -16.22 -0.41
C ALA A 63 -5.32 -15.89 -0.72
N ASP A 64 -6.16 -15.90 0.30
CA ASP A 64 -7.58 -15.50 0.24
C ASP A 64 -7.72 -14.03 -0.17
N VAL A 65 -6.87 -13.15 0.35
CA VAL A 65 -6.86 -11.72 -0.04
C VAL A 65 -6.35 -11.54 -1.47
N MET A 66 -5.36 -12.32 -1.89
CA MET A 66 -4.84 -12.29 -3.27
C MET A 66 -5.90 -12.67 -4.31
N GLU A 67 -6.75 -13.65 -3.99
CA GLU A 67 -7.88 -14.03 -4.84
C GLU A 67 -8.86 -12.87 -5.02
N VAL A 68 -9.20 -12.14 -3.95
CA VAL A 68 -10.05 -10.96 -4.02
C VAL A 68 -9.40 -9.85 -4.86
N LEU A 69 -8.10 -9.60 -4.67
CA LEU A 69 -7.36 -8.59 -5.42
C LEU A 69 -7.33 -8.84 -6.93
N ALA A 70 -7.29 -10.11 -7.35
CA ALA A 70 -7.32 -10.49 -8.76
C ALA A 70 -8.61 -10.01 -9.46
N HIS A 71 -9.71 -9.87 -8.71
CA HIS A 71 -11.01 -9.42 -9.20
C HIS A 71 -11.30 -7.94 -8.93
N ALA A 72 -10.46 -7.27 -8.13
CA ALA A 72 -10.67 -5.89 -7.68
C ALA A 72 -9.97 -4.83 -8.56
N LYS A 73 -9.12 -5.25 -9.51
CA LYS A 73 -8.42 -4.37 -10.46
C LYS A 73 -9.31 -3.90 -11.59
#